data_AF-A0A943QPW5-F1
#
_entry.id   AF-A0A943QPW5-F1
#
_cell.length_a   1.000
_cell.length_b   1.000
_cell.length_c   1.000
_cell.angle_alpha   90.00
_cell.angle_beta   90.00
_cell.angle_gamma   90.00
#
_symmetry.space_group_name_H-M   'P 1'
#
loop_
_entity.id
_entity.type
_entity.pdbx_description
1 polymer ?
#
loop_
_entity_poly.entity_id
_entity_poly.type
_entity_poly.pdbx_seq_one_letter_code
_entity_poly.pdbx_strand_id
1 'polypeptide(L)'
;MKWYEANTIDELKSIGKLTDVKREINKDIKKVTGLKDLKGFIKMGSNSWKGQYNKIQNLKKMFNEFYGAEEGSQERFFKNEGCKYIFYLLELQGSSRMEKLKIYKAHYINKDLAKEWYKEIAKKIHPDVCKVDGAEEAMAELTSIYNKMVNNE
;
A
#
# COMPACT_ATOMS: atom_id res chain seq x y z
N MET A 1 -16.56 -5.52 6.10
CA MET A 1 -16.74 -6.82 5.40
C MET A 1 -15.45 -7.17 4.67
N LYS A 2 -14.92 -8.40 4.77
CA LYS A 2 -13.62 -8.75 4.15
C LYS A 2 -13.73 -9.18 2.68
N TRP A 3 -14.31 -8.34 1.84
CA TRP A 3 -14.55 -8.64 0.42
C TRP A 3 -13.25 -8.91 -0.38
N TYR A 4 -12.12 -8.38 0.08
CA TYR A 4 -10.80 -8.55 -0.55
C TYR A 4 -10.20 -9.95 -0.30
N GLU A 5 -10.73 -10.75 0.63
CA GLU A 5 -10.26 -12.13 0.84
C GLU A 5 -10.94 -13.13 -0.12
N ALA A 6 -12.04 -12.74 -0.79
CA ALA A 6 -12.75 -13.62 -1.73
C ALA A 6 -11.91 -13.92 -3.00
N ASN A 7 -11.71 -15.21 -3.27
CA ASN A 7 -10.95 -15.76 -4.40
C ASN A 7 -11.86 -16.46 -5.42
N THR A 8 -13.15 -16.55 -5.15
CA THR A 8 -14.15 -17.06 -6.09
C THR A 8 -15.42 -16.20 -6.08
N ILE A 9 -16.25 -16.36 -7.11
CA ILE A 9 -17.56 -15.69 -7.19
C ILE A 9 -18.49 -16.19 -6.07
N ASP A 10 -18.42 -17.48 -5.72
CA ASP A 10 -19.31 -18.07 -4.72
C ASP A 10 -18.93 -17.67 -3.29
N GLU A 11 -17.64 -17.52 -3.00
CA GLU A 11 -17.19 -16.84 -1.78
C GLU A 11 -17.69 -15.40 -1.73
N LEU A 12 -17.63 -14.67 -2.85
CA LEU A 12 -18.12 -13.28 -2.86
C LEU A 12 -19.64 -13.20 -2.59
N LYS A 13 -20.41 -14.19 -3.05
CA LYS A 13 -21.85 -14.32 -2.76
C LYS A 13 -22.13 -14.69 -1.32
N SER A 14 -21.32 -15.54 -0.69
CA SER A 14 -21.55 -15.98 0.69
C SER A 14 -21.37 -14.85 1.70
N ILE A 15 -20.60 -13.82 1.34
CA ILE A 15 -20.30 -12.66 2.18
C ILE A 15 -21.51 -11.71 2.34
N GLY A 16 -22.49 -11.73 1.44
CA GLY A 16 -23.72 -10.95 1.59
C GLY A 16 -24.41 -10.59 0.27
N LYS A 17 -25.29 -9.57 0.29
CA LYS A 17 -25.95 -9.10 -0.93
C LYS A 17 -24.99 -8.27 -1.78
N LEU A 18 -25.15 -8.32 -3.10
CA LEU A 18 -24.32 -7.58 -4.06
C LEU A 18 -24.29 -6.07 -3.77
N THR A 19 -25.41 -5.50 -3.33
CA THR A 19 -25.52 -4.08 -2.94
C THR A 19 -24.66 -3.74 -1.73
N ASP A 20 -24.62 -4.63 -0.74
CA ASP A 20 -23.84 -4.44 0.48
C ASP A 20 -22.34 -4.57 0.19
N VAL A 21 -21.95 -5.57 -0.59
CA VAL A 21 -20.58 -5.76 -1.08
C VAL A 21 -20.08 -4.52 -1.83
N LYS A 22 -20.89 -3.98 -2.75
CA LYS A 22 -20.55 -2.75 -3.49
C LYS A 22 -20.37 -1.53 -2.56
N ARG A 23 -21.24 -1.38 -1.56
CA ARG A 23 -21.18 -0.29 -0.59
C ARG A 23 -19.89 -0.37 0.23
N GLU A 24 -19.55 -1.56 0.71
CA GLU A 24 -18.33 -1.79 1.50
C GLU A 24 -17.06 -1.56 0.66
N ILE A 25 -17.00 -2.06 -0.58
CA ILE A 25 -15.88 -1.79 -1.49
C ILE A 25 -15.70 -0.29 -1.71
N ASN A 26 -16.78 0.45 -1.98
CA ASN A 26 -16.70 1.90 -2.17
C ASN A 26 -16.21 2.61 -0.90
N LYS A 27 -16.72 2.22 0.26
CA LYS A 27 -16.31 2.78 1.55
C LYS A 27 -14.82 2.57 1.80
N ASP A 28 -14.33 1.34 1.57
CA ASP A 28 -12.94 0.98 1.79
C ASP A 28 -12.00 1.68 0.78
N ILE A 29 -12.37 1.74 -0.50
CA ILE A 29 -11.60 2.49 -1.50
C ILE A 29 -11.51 3.96 -1.13
N LYS A 30 -12.62 4.61 -0.72
CA LYS A 30 -12.59 6.01 -0.27
C LYS A 30 -11.68 6.20 0.93
N LYS A 31 -11.72 5.27 1.89
CA LYS A 31 -10.85 5.30 3.07
C LYS A 31 -9.37 5.18 2.70
N VAL A 32 -9.02 4.26 1.81
CA VAL A 32 -7.64 3.99 1.39
C VAL A 32 -7.10 5.09 0.47
N THR A 33 -7.91 5.62 -0.43
CA THR A 33 -7.47 6.60 -1.45
C THR A 33 -7.66 8.05 -1.01
N GLY A 34 -8.47 8.31 0.01
CA GLY A 34 -8.88 9.67 0.40
C GLY A 34 -9.83 10.36 -0.60
N LEU A 35 -10.25 9.66 -1.66
CA LEU A 35 -11.10 10.24 -2.71
C LEU A 35 -12.53 10.44 -2.20
N LYS A 36 -13.05 11.67 -2.35
CA LYS A 36 -14.46 11.99 -2.06
C LYS A 36 -15.40 11.40 -3.12
N ASP A 37 -14.98 11.44 -4.38
CA ASP A 37 -15.68 10.89 -5.53
C ASP A 37 -14.84 9.81 -6.24
N LEU A 38 -15.48 8.68 -6.57
CA LEU A 38 -14.86 7.53 -7.25
C LEU A 38 -15.22 7.45 -8.74
N LYS A 39 -16.09 8.33 -9.26
CA LYS A 39 -16.56 8.25 -10.66
C LYS A 39 -15.45 8.26 -11.71
N GLY A 40 -14.35 8.96 -11.46
CA GLY A 40 -13.16 8.98 -12.33
C GLY A 40 -12.10 7.93 -11.98
N PHE A 41 -12.23 7.23 -10.85
CA PHE A 41 -11.26 6.25 -10.37
C PHE A 41 -11.67 4.82 -10.76
N ILE A 42 -12.93 4.46 -10.50
CA ILE A 42 -13.45 3.13 -10.86
C ILE A 42 -14.94 3.16 -11.17
N LYS A 43 -15.32 2.61 -12.32
CA LYS A 43 -16.74 2.44 -12.68
C LYS A 43 -17.34 1.25 -11.95
N MET A 44 -18.04 1.47 -10.84
CA MET A 44 -18.61 0.40 -9.99
C MET A 44 -19.96 -0.16 -10.45
N GLY A 45 -20.58 0.38 -11.50
CA GLY A 45 -21.95 0.05 -11.92
C GLY A 45 -22.23 -1.29 -12.62
N SER A 46 -21.55 -2.41 -12.27
CA SER A 46 -21.94 -3.71 -12.86
C SER A 46 -23.03 -4.35 -12.00
N ASN A 47 -24.13 -4.78 -12.61
CA ASN A 47 -25.25 -5.40 -11.90
C ASN A 47 -25.15 -6.94 -11.80
N SER A 48 -23.99 -7.52 -12.11
CA SER A 48 -23.75 -8.96 -11.99
C SER A 48 -22.61 -9.27 -11.01
N TRP A 49 -22.72 -10.43 -10.35
CA TRP A 49 -21.66 -10.94 -9.47
C TRP A 49 -20.33 -11.13 -10.21
N LYS A 50 -20.37 -11.69 -11.43
CA LYS A 50 -19.18 -11.85 -12.28
C LYS A 50 -18.51 -10.51 -12.60
N GLY A 51 -19.29 -9.50 -12.97
CA GLY A 51 -18.75 -8.18 -13.29
C GLY A 51 -18.21 -7.46 -12.05
N GLN A 52 -18.81 -7.68 -10.88
CA GLN A 52 -18.29 -7.15 -9.61
C GLN A 52 -16.99 -7.87 -9.20
N TYR A 53 -16.94 -9.19 -9.32
CA TYR A 53 -15.76 -10.00 -9.04
C TYR A 53 -14.59 -9.59 -9.95
N ASN A 54 -14.81 -9.44 -11.25
CA ASN A 54 -13.75 -8.99 -12.17
C ASN A 54 -13.17 -7.62 -11.78
N LYS A 55 -14.00 -6.70 -11.28
CA LYS A 55 -13.53 -5.39 -10.80
C LYS A 55 -12.72 -5.52 -9.52
N ILE A 56 -13.12 -6.40 -8.61
CA ILE A 56 -12.36 -6.72 -7.40
C ILE A 56 -10.99 -7.31 -7.80
N GLN A 57 -10.95 -8.20 -8.79
CA GLN A 57 -9.68 -8.73 -9.30
C GLN A 57 -8.83 -7.64 -9.95
N ASN A 58 -9.41 -6.72 -10.72
CA ASN A 58 -8.68 -5.58 -11.27
C ASN A 58 -8.18 -4.62 -10.19
N LEU A 59 -8.97 -4.37 -9.14
CA LEU A 59 -8.54 -3.61 -7.97
C LEU A 59 -7.42 -4.33 -7.24
N LYS A 60 -7.52 -5.64 -7.01
CA LYS A 60 -6.46 -6.46 -6.42
C LYS A 60 -5.20 -6.40 -7.27
N LYS A 61 -5.30 -6.44 -8.60
CA LYS A 61 -4.16 -6.30 -9.51
C LYS A 61 -3.54 -4.91 -9.44
N MET A 62 -4.34 -3.84 -9.49
CA MET A 62 -3.83 -2.49 -9.27
C MET A 62 -3.15 -2.41 -7.91
N PHE A 63 -3.82 -2.81 -6.83
CA PHE A 63 -3.24 -2.80 -5.51
C PHE A 63 -2.03 -3.73 -5.39
N ASN A 64 -1.95 -4.88 -6.05
CA ASN A 64 -0.77 -5.74 -6.06
C ASN A 64 0.34 -5.16 -6.94
N GLU A 65 0.07 -4.49 -8.04
CA GLU A 65 1.08 -3.70 -8.77
C GLU A 65 1.57 -2.51 -7.89
N PHE A 66 0.71 -1.99 -7.02
CA PHE A 66 1.00 -0.98 -6.00
C PHE A 66 1.48 -1.57 -4.64
N TYR A 67 1.51 -2.89 -4.42
CA TYR A 67 1.81 -3.48 -3.09
C TYR A 67 2.53 -4.84 -3.15
N GLY A 68 2.78 -5.42 -4.31
CA GLY A 68 3.17 -6.82 -4.48
C GLY A 68 3.70 -7.16 -5.88
N ALA A 69 5.00 -6.94 -6.09
CA ALA A 69 5.80 -8.04 -6.59
C ALA A 69 6.07 -8.96 -5.39
N GLU A 70 5.68 -10.23 -5.51
CA GLU A 70 5.84 -11.25 -4.48
C GLU A 70 7.29 -11.41 -4.02
N GLU A 71 7.42 -11.60 -2.71
CA GLU A 71 8.62 -11.63 -1.88
C GLU A 71 9.49 -12.89 -2.02
N GLY A 72 9.26 -13.73 -3.02
CA GLY A 72 9.86 -15.08 -3.09
C GLY A 72 11.38 -15.14 -3.35
N SER A 73 12.03 -14.04 -3.77
CA SER A 73 13.46 -14.05 -4.11
C SER A 73 14.35 -13.16 -3.25
N GLN A 74 13.79 -12.20 -2.51
CA GLN A 74 14.59 -11.21 -1.78
C GLN A 74 14.89 -11.59 -0.32
N GLU A 75 14.14 -12.52 0.29
CA GLU A 75 14.42 -13.03 1.64
C GLU A 75 15.78 -13.73 1.75
N ARG A 76 16.36 -14.20 0.64
CA ARG A 76 17.68 -14.86 0.67
C ARG A 76 18.85 -13.92 0.95
N PHE A 77 18.71 -12.62 0.62
CA PHE A 77 19.83 -11.68 0.63
C PHE A 77 19.87 -10.78 1.87
N PHE A 78 18.74 -10.59 2.56
CA PHE A 78 18.64 -9.71 3.72
C PHE A 78 18.36 -10.49 4.99
N LYS A 79 19.09 -10.16 6.07
CA LYS A 79 18.96 -10.86 7.37
C LYS A 79 17.59 -10.66 8.03
N ASN A 80 16.95 -9.53 7.79
CA ASN A 80 15.61 -9.20 8.24
C ASN A 80 15.05 -8.01 7.44
N GLU A 81 13.78 -7.69 7.67
CA GLU A 81 13.09 -6.56 7.05
C GLU A 81 13.73 -5.20 7.35
N GLY A 82 14.28 -5.00 8.56
CA GLY A 82 15.01 -3.77 8.91
C GLY A 82 16.22 -3.53 8.02
N CYS A 83 17.05 -4.55 7.81
CA CYS A 83 18.20 -4.49 6.88
C CYS A 83 17.77 -4.14 5.46
N LYS A 84 16.64 -4.68 4.99
CA LYS A 84 16.10 -4.45 3.65
C LYS A 84 15.64 -3.00 3.47
N TYR A 85 14.92 -2.44 4.44
CA TYR A 85 14.52 -1.03 4.38
C TYR A 85 15.71 -0.07 4.50
N ILE A 86 16.70 -0.37 5.34
CA ILE A 86 17.94 0.41 5.43
C ILE A 86 18.64 0.44 4.06
N PHE A 87 18.81 -0.71 3.42
CA PHE A 87 19.37 -0.79 2.06
C PHE A 87 18.55 0.03 1.05
N TYR A 88 17.21 -0.06 1.08
CA TYR A 88 16.37 0.73 0.17
C TYR A 88 16.48 2.23 0.38
N LEU A 89 16.69 2.69 1.62
CA LEU A 89 16.79 4.11 1.95
C LEU A 89 18.14 4.69 1.54
N LEU A 90 19.23 3.96 1.81
CA LEU A 90 20.60 4.45 1.65
C LEU A 90 21.20 4.15 0.27
N GLU A 91 20.93 2.97 -0.30
CA GLU A 91 21.62 2.52 -1.52
C GLU A 91 20.82 2.74 -2.80
N LEU A 92 19.48 2.77 -2.71
CA LEU A 92 18.64 3.00 -3.87
C LEU A 92 18.38 4.49 -4.10
N GLN A 93 18.17 4.86 -5.36
CA GLN A 93 17.86 6.23 -5.76
C GLN A 93 16.68 6.26 -6.75
N GLY A 94 16.11 7.45 -6.94
CA GLY A 94 15.09 7.70 -7.96
C GLY A 94 13.89 6.74 -7.93
N SER A 95 13.47 6.28 -9.12
CA SER A 95 12.30 5.41 -9.30
C SER A 95 12.45 4.07 -8.60
N SER A 96 13.65 3.47 -8.58
CA SER A 96 13.90 2.19 -7.91
C SER A 96 13.70 2.28 -6.40
N ARG A 97 14.15 3.38 -5.77
CA ARG A 97 13.87 3.63 -4.35
C ARG A 97 12.39 3.83 -4.10
N MET A 98 11.72 4.63 -4.93
CA MET A 98 10.29 4.90 -4.79
C MET A 98 9.45 3.62 -4.90
N GLU A 99 9.76 2.76 -5.87
CA GLU A 99 9.08 1.48 -6.07
C GLU A 99 9.28 0.56 -4.87
N LYS A 100 10.52 0.37 -4.41
CA LYS A 100 10.84 -0.53 -3.29
C LYS A 100 10.31 -0.04 -1.95
N LEU A 101 10.28 1.27 -1.72
CA LEU A 101 9.67 1.90 -0.54
C LEU A 101 8.16 2.08 -0.67
N LYS A 102 7.56 1.70 -1.81
CA LYS A 102 6.12 1.83 -2.10
C LYS A 102 5.62 3.27 -1.94
N ILE A 103 6.41 4.23 -2.42
CA ILE A 103 6.09 5.66 -2.39
C ILE A 103 5.27 6.02 -3.63
N TYR A 104 4.00 6.33 -3.40
CA TYR A 104 3.05 6.74 -4.45
C TYR A 104 2.57 8.18 -4.31
N LYS A 105 2.04 8.74 -5.41
CA LYS A 105 1.41 10.08 -5.46
C LYS A 105 0.37 10.29 -4.35
N ALA A 106 -0.34 9.24 -3.93
CA ALA A 106 -1.32 9.32 -2.85
C ALA A 106 -0.72 9.81 -1.51
N HIS A 107 0.54 9.47 -1.20
CA HIS A 107 1.21 9.92 0.01
C HIS A 107 1.48 11.44 -0.01
N TYR A 108 1.73 12.02 -1.19
CA TYR A 108 1.89 13.47 -1.34
C TYR A 108 0.57 14.25 -1.30
N ILE A 109 -0.57 13.56 -1.42
CA ILE A 109 -1.91 14.18 -1.39
C ILE A 109 -2.56 14.01 -0.01
N ASN A 110 -2.31 12.88 0.65
CA ASN A 110 -2.96 12.50 1.90
C ASN A 110 -1.91 12.34 3.01
N LYS A 111 -1.87 13.31 3.93
CA LYS A 111 -0.94 13.34 5.07
C LYS A 111 -1.11 12.15 6.01
N ASP A 112 -2.31 11.59 6.16
CA ASP A 112 -2.53 10.41 7.00
C ASP A 112 -1.90 9.16 6.38
N LEU A 113 -1.99 9.01 5.05
CA LEU A 113 -1.30 7.91 4.35
C LEU A 113 0.21 8.05 4.44
N ALA A 114 0.76 9.25 4.26
CA ALA A 114 2.19 9.51 4.46
C ALA A 114 2.63 9.15 5.89
N LYS A 115 1.83 9.52 6.89
CA LYS A 115 2.14 9.25 8.30
C LYS A 115 2.10 7.75 8.61
N GLU A 116 1.14 7.02 8.06
CA GLU A 116 1.06 5.57 8.23
C GLU A 116 2.26 4.88 7.57
N TRP A 117 2.55 5.22 6.32
CA TRP A 117 3.74 4.74 5.61
C TRP A 117 5.03 4.97 6.40
N TYR A 118 5.22 6.20 6.93
CA TYR A 118 6.39 6.54 7.74
C TYR A 118 6.49 5.66 8.99
N LYS A 119 5.39 5.52 9.75
CA LYS A 119 5.37 4.70 10.97
C LYS A 119 5.67 3.23 10.71
N GLU A 120 5.12 2.69 9.63
CA GLU A 120 5.29 1.29 9.24
C GLU A 120 6.75 0.93 8.91
N ILE A 121 7.51 1.88 8.37
CA ILE A 121 8.95 1.69 8.13
C ILE A 121 9.75 2.01 9.40
N ALA A 122 9.45 3.12 10.08
CA ALA A 122 10.16 3.56 11.28
C ALA A 122 10.18 2.47 12.36
N LYS A 123 9.06 1.78 12.62
CA LYS A 123 8.99 0.69 13.60
C LYS A 123 9.95 -0.48 13.31
N LYS A 124 10.39 -0.64 12.05
CA LYS A 124 11.28 -1.72 11.59
C LYS A 124 12.75 -1.31 11.61
N ILE A 125 13.04 -0.01 11.44
CA ILE A 125 14.42 0.50 11.29
C ILE A 125 14.90 1.37 12.44
N HIS A 126 14.02 1.77 13.37
CA HIS A 126 14.40 2.65 14.48
C HIS A 126 15.59 2.07 15.25
N PRO A 127 16.63 2.86 15.60
CA PRO A 127 17.84 2.36 16.27
C PRO A 127 17.58 1.61 17.58
N ASP A 128 16.47 1.89 18.26
CA ASP A 128 16.06 1.14 19.46
C ASP A 128 15.66 -0.31 19.15
N VAL A 129 15.11 -0.55 17.96
CA VAL A 129 14.61 -1.85 17.50
C VAL A 129 15.62 -2.56 16.59
N CYS A 130 16.25 -1.82 15.68
CA CYS A 130 17.19 -2.32 14.67
C CYS A 130 18.60 -1.86 14.99
N LYS A 131 19.44 -2.76 15.52
CA LYS A 131 20.86 -2.50 15.87
C LYS A 131 21.82 -2.69 14.68
N VAL A 132 21.32 -2.49 13.47
CA VAL A 132 22.12 -2.61 12.25
C VAL A 132 22.81 -1.28 11.96
N ASP A 133 24.06 -1.34 11.55
CA ASP A 133 24.81 -0.15 11.14
C ASP A 133 24.05 0.62 10.05
N GLY A 134 24.00 1.94 10.17
CA GLY A 134 23.23 2.81 9.26
C GLY A 134 21.75 2.96 9.62
N ALA A 135 21.25 2.37 10.70
CA ALA A 135 19.87 2.56 11.15
C ALA A 135 19.54 4.04 11.46
N GLU A 136 20.47 4.78 12.08
CA GLU A 136 20.31 6.21 12.35
C GLU A 136 20.24 7.04 11.06
N GLU A 137 21.15 6.78 10.12
CA GLU A 137 21.19 7.45 8.82
C GLU A 137 19.92 7.14 7.99
N ALA A 138 19.49 5.89 7.97
CA ALA A 138 18.26 5.48 7.30
C ALA A 138 17.02 6.13 7.94
N MET A 139 16.99 6.29 9.26
CA MET A 139 15.91 6.98 9.96
C MET A 139 15.87 8.47 9.59
N ALA A 140 17.02 9.11 9.44
CA ALA A 140 17.12 10.49 8.97
C ALA A 140 16.64 10.63 7.53
N GLU A 141 17.04 9.73 6.63
CA GLU A 141 16.59 9.74 5.23
C GLU A 141 15.08 9.47 5.11
N LEU A 142 14.54 8.52 5.89
CA LEU A 142 13.10 8.27 5.96
C LEU A 142 12.33 9.53 6.40
N THR A 143 12.85 10.24 7.39
CA THR A 143 12.27 11.49 7.89
C THR A 143 12.33 12.59 6.83
N SER A 144 13.44 12.71 6.10
CA SER A 144 13.61 13.64 4.98
C SER A 144 12.57 13.40 3.89
N ILE A 145 12.37 12.14 3.48
CA ILE A 145 11.37 11.76 2.48
C ILE A 145 9.95 12.08 2.99
N TYR A 146 9.63 11.70 4.23
CA TYR A 146 8.32 11.98 4.83
C TYR A 146 8.03 13.49 4.86
N ASN A 147 9.00 14.30 5.28
CA ASN A 147 8.88 15.76 5.31
C ASN A 147 8.58 16.33 3.91
N LYS A 148 9.23 15.82 2.86
CA LYS A 148 8.92 16.20 1.47
C LYS A 148 7.48 15.82 1.07
N MET A 149 6.90 14.76 1.63
CA MET A 149 5.50 14.40 1.36
C MET A 149 4.52 15.37 2.01
N VAL A 150 4.79 15.79 3.26
CA VAL A 150 3.82 16.57 4.06
C VAL A 150 4.02 18.09 4.00
N ASN A 151 5.22 18.54 3.62
CA ASN A 151 5.62 19.94 3.49
C ASN A 151 5.75 20.39 2.02
N ASN A 152 5.09 19.72 1.07
CA ASN A 152 4.99 20.21 -0.31
C ASN A 152 4.31 21.60 -0.31
N GLU A 153 5.13 22.66 -0.26
CA GLU A 153 4.82 24.02 -0.73
C GLU A 153 5.06 24.10 -2.25
#